data_AF-A0A7S0ZC14-F1
#
_entry.id   AF-A0A7S0ZC14-F1
#
_cell.length_a   1.000
_cell.length_b   1.000
_cell.length_c   1.000
_cell.angle_alpha   90.00
_cell.angle_beta   90.00
_cell.angle_gamma   90.00
#
_symmetry.space_group_name_H-M   'P 1'
#
loop_
_entity.id
_entity.type
_entity.pdbx_description
1 polymer ?
#
loop_
_entity_poly.entity_id
_entity_poly.type
_entity_poly.pdbx_seq_one_letter_code
_entity_poly.pdbx_strand_id
1 'polypeptide(L)'
;GYLLLKVGAFPDVYQATTERHLKNEDEQSGLITVEKMASSFPGWGYSHAYNARLLLKLGRELEARDAARFAIHLPLWTLDDSLSEIAKIAGYQEVESLKKMFRGLSLDPRDSEVAQGKAVEQVALDRAAYVLDRVVAEDDDKRWSREVKEELAALYGIARLPEIAKFVSL
;
A
#
# COMPACT_ATOMS: atom_id res chain seq x y z
N GLY A 1 9.21 -20.90 -10.64
CA GLY A 1 10.65 -21.21 -10.81
C GLY A 1 11.30 -20.29 -11.83
N TYR A 2 11.11 -20.54 -13.13
CA TYR A 2 11.80 -19.82 -14.19
C TYR A 2 11.61 -18.28 -14.16
N LEU A 3 10.37 -17.79 -14.01
CA LEU A 3 10.07 -16.35 -14.01
C LEU A 3 10.79 -15.58 -12.89
N LEU A 4 10.69 -16.06 -11.64
CA LEU A 4 11.35 -15.41 -10.48
C LEU A 4 12.88 -15.39 -10.60
N LEU A 5 13.47 -16.42 -11.22
CA LEU A 5 14.92 -16.57 -11.30
C LEU A 5 15.54 -15.90 -12.53
N LYS A 6 14.77 -15.64 -13.59
CA LYS A 6 15.30 -15.19 -14.89
C LYS A 6 14.69 -13.89 -15.41
N VAL A 7 13.52 -13.48 -14.94
CA VAL A 7 12.80 -12.32 -15.46
C VAL A 7 12.71 -11.22 -14.41
N GLY A 8 12.22 -11.53 -13.21
CA GLY A 8 12.07 -10.54 -12.16
C GLY A 8 11.08 -10.97 -11.07
N ALA A 9 10.95 -10.11 -10.06
CA ALA A 9 10.01 -10.28 -8.97
C ALA A 9 8.61 -9.85 -9.43
N PHE A 10 7.63 -10.74 -9.34
CA PHE A 10 6.22 -10.45 -9.62
C PHE A 10 5.35 -10.98 -8.46
N PRO A 11 4.49 -10.15 -7.83
CA PRO A 11 3.74 -10.56 -6.65
C PRO A 11 2.86 -11.80 -6.87
N ASP A 12 2.17 -11.85 -8.01
CA ASP A 12 1.32 -12.98 -8.42
C ASP A 12 2.09 -14.30 -8.55
N VAL A 13 3.30 -14.26 -9.11
CA VAL A 13 4.16 -15.45 -9.23
C VAL A 13 4.63 -15.94 -7.86
N TYR A 14 4.93 -15.03 -6.93
CA TYR A 14 5.25 -15.39 -5.54
C TYR A 14 4.05 -16.04 -4.86
N GLN A 15 2.85 -15.47 -4.97
CA GLN A 15 1.62 -16.02 -4.38
C GLN A 15 1.32 -17.41 -4.89
N ALA A 16 1.31 -17.60 -6.22
CA ALA A 16 1.09 -18.91 -6.81
C ALA A 16 2.15 -19.93 -6.36
N THR A 17 3.40 -19.48 -6.15
CA THR A 17 4.47 -20.35 -5.65
C THR A 17 4.25 -20.70 -4.17
N THR A 18 3.89 -19.74 -3.33
CA THR A 18 3.54 -19.94 -1.92
C THR A 18 2.39 -20.93 -1.77
N GLU A 19 1.27 -20.70 -2.49
CA GLU A 19 0.10 -21.58 -2.46
C GLU A 19 0.44 -23.02 -2.86
N ARG A 20 1.31 -23.18 -3.87
CA ARG A 20 1.78 -24.50 -4.30
C ARG A 20 2.60 -25.21 -3.22
N HIS A 21 3.47 -24.50 -2.50
CA HIS A 21 4.21 -25.09 -1.37
C HIS A 21 3.25 -25.52 -0.26
N LEU A 22 2.30 -24.67 0.11
CA LEU A 22 1.29 -25.00 1.14
C LEU A 22 0.42 -26.19 0.73
N LYS A 23 0.01 -26.29 -0.54
CA LYS A 23 -0.74 -27.44 -1.06
C LYS A 23 0.04 -28.75 -0.98
N ASN A 24 1.37 -28.67 -1.04
CA ASN A 24 2.26 -29.82 -0.91
C ASN A 24 2.70 -30.07 0.56
N GLU A 25 2.02 -29.45 1.53
CA GLU A 25 2.34 -29.54 2.97
C GLU A 25 3.76 -29.05 3.32
N ASP A 26 4.36 -28.25 2.44
CA ASP A 26 5.68 -27.64 2.59
C ASP A 26 5.52 -26.20 3.13
N GLU A 27 5.10 -26.10 4.38
CA GLU A 27 4.83 -24.82 5.04
C GLU A 27 6.06 -23.91 5.06
N GLN A 28 7.24 -24.48 5.36
CA GLN A 28 8.48 -23.73 5.48
C GLN A 28 8.84 -23.01 4.17
N SER A 29 8.76 -23.69 3.03
CA SER A 29 9.03 -23.04 1.74
C SER A 29 7.95 -22.03 1.38
N GLY A 30 6.69 -22.26 1.77
CA GLY A 30 5.60 -21.29 1.63
C GLY A 30 5.89 -19.99 2.38
N LEU A 31 6.33 -20.09 3.63
CA LEU A 31 6.71 -18.97 4.49
C LEU A 31 7.91 -18.19 3.94
N ILE A 32 8.99 -18.90 3.55
CA ILE A 32 10.17 -18.27 2.95
C ILE A 32 9.80 -17.53 1.66
N THR A 33 8.92 -18.11 0.85
CA THR A 33 8.49 -17.50 -0.42
C THR A 33 7.70 -16.22 -0.18
N VAL A 34 6.78 -16.20 0.80
CA VAL A 34 5.96 -15.01 1.08
C VAL A 34 6.77 -13.90 1.76
N GLU A 35 7.72 -14.25 2.64
CA GLU A 35 8.62 -13.28 3.26
C GLU A 35 9.56 -12.66 2.21
N LYS A 36 10.01 -13.49 1.26
CA LYS A 36 10.77 -13.00 0.12
C LYS A 36 9.94 -12.06 -0.75
N MET A 37 8.66 -12.35 -0.97
CA MET A 37 7.76 -11.44 -1.68
C MET A 37 7.66 -10.09 -0.95
N ALA A 38 7.38 -10.10 0.36
CA ALA A 38 7.25 -8.89 1.18
C ALA A 38 8.48 -7.97 1.05
N SER A 39 9.69 -8.53 1.11
CA SER A 39 10.94 -7.77 0.97
C SER A 39 11.33 -7.37 -0.46
N SER A 40 10.68 -7.92 -1.50
CA SER A 40 11.05 -7.68 -2.90
C SER A 40 10.39 -6.45 -3.53
N PHE A 41 9.42 -5.84 -2.85
CA PHE A 41 8.68 -4.66 -3.33
C PHE A 41 8.70 -3.53 -2.29
N PRO A 42 9.83 -2.80 -2.14
CA PRO A 42 9.94 -1.70 -1.19
C PRO A 42 8.87 -0.64 -1.44
N GLY A 43 8.20 -0.17 -0.39
CA GLY A 43 7.14 0.83 -0.50
C GLY A 43 5.77 0.28 -0.92
N TRP A 44 5.63 -1.04 -1.10
CA TRP A 44 4.38 -1.67 -1.56
C TRP A 44 3.71 -2.49 -0.45
N GLY A 45 2.62 -1.97 0.13
CA GLY A 45 1.89 -2.53 1.27
C GLY A 45 1.29 -3.91 1.01
N TYR A 46 0.80 -4.15 -0.21
CA TYR A 46 0.12 -5.39 -0.59
C TYR A 46 0.90 -6.66 -0.24
N SER A 47 2.20 -6.68 -0.51
CA SER A 47 3.02 -7.87 -0.28
C SER A 47 3.13 -8.21 1.21
N HIS A 48 3.19 -7.17 2.06
CA HIS A 48 3.17 -7.32 3.51
C HIS A 48 1.77 -7.68 4.03
N ALA A 49 0.71 -7.12 3.46
CA ALA A 49 -0.67 -7.47 3.78
C ALA A 49 -0.98 -8.94 3.46
N TYR A 50 -0.52 -9.43 2.30
CA TYR A 50 -0.63 -10.84 1.94
C TYR A 50 0.15 -11.74 2.92
N ASN A 51 1.38 -11.36 3.28
CA ASN A 51 2.16 -12.09 4.29
C ASN A 51 1.41 -12.15 5.64
N ALA A 52 0.85 -11.03 6.10
CA ALA A 52 0.06 -10.97 7.32
C ALA A 52 -1.15 -11.92 7.31
N ARG A 53 -1.91 -11.95 6.21
CA ARG A 53 -3.03 -12.90 6.03
C ARG A 53 -2.57 -14.35 6.08
N LEU A 54 -1.44 -14.67 5.43
CA LEU A 54 -0.93 -16.03 5.44
C LEU A 54 -0.47 -16.46 6.85
N LEU A 55 0.29 -15.61 7.53
CA LEU A 55 0.75 -15.86 8.91
C LEU A 55 -0.44 -16.10 9.85
N LEU A 56 -1.51 -15.30 9.72
CA LEU A 56 -2.73 -15.47 10.51
C LEU A 56 -3.40 -16.82 10.21
N LYS A 57 -3.51 -17.20 8.94
CA LYS A 57 -4.07 -18.50 8.51
C LYS A 57 -3.28 -19.69 9.08
N LEU A 58 -1.99 -19.53 9.31
CA LEU A 58 -1.10 -20.53 9.90
C LEU A 58 -1.03 -20.45 11.45
N GLY A 59 -1.87 -19.63 12.09
CA GLY A 59 -1.91 -19.51 13.55
C GLY A 59 -0.76 -18.70 14.16
N ARG A 60 0.01 -17.96 13.34
CA ARG A 60 1.16 -17.14 13.76
C ARG A 60 0.73 -15.70 14.06
N GLU A 61 -0.16 -15.55 15.04
CA GLU A 61 -0.88 -14.29 15.30
C GLU A 61 0.02 -13.07 15.57
N LEU A 62 1.10 -13.24 16.35
CA LEU A 62 2.01 -12.14 16.67
C LEU A 62 2.73 -11.61 15.42
N GLU A 63 3.24 -12.51 14.58
CA GLU A 63 3.94 -12.15 13.35
C GLU A 63 2.98 -11.58 12.31
N ALA A 64 1.76 -12.13 12.22
CA ALA A 64 0.70 -11.59 11.38
C ALA A 64 0.39 -10.13 11.77
N ARG A 65 0.27 -9.85 13.07
CA ARG A 65 0.01 -8.50 13.58
C ARG A 65 1.14 -7.53 13.24
N ASP A 66 2.39 -7.95 13.39
CA ASP A 66 3.54 -7.10 13.09
C ASP A 66 3.66 -6.83 11.58
N ALA A 67 3.43 -7.84 10.74
CA ALA A 67 3.38 -7.68 9.29
C ALA A 67 2.23 -6.77 8.83
N ALA A 68 1.05 -6.88 9.45
CA ALA A 68 -0.10 -6.03 9.15
C ALA A 68 0.16 -4.57 9.55
N ARG A 69 0.76 -4.34 10.72
CA ARG A 69 1.17 -2.99 11.16
C ARG A 69 2.17 -2.38 10.19
N PHE A 70 3.15 -3.15 9.75
CA PHE A 70 4.12 -2.68 8.78
C PHE A 70 3.45 -2.32 7.45
N ALA A 71 2.53 -3.16 6.97
CA ALA A 71 1.76 -2.89 5.74
C ALA A 71 0.98 -1.56 5.81
N ILE A 72 0.36 -1.25 6.95
CA ILE A 72 -0.39 0.01 7.17
C ILE A 72 0.52 1.24 7.20
N HIS A 73 1.81 1.09 7.58
CA HIS A 73 2.76 2.21 7.58
C HIS A 73 3.32 2.53 6.19
N LEU A 74 3.13 1.65 5.22
CA LEU A 74 3.42 1.91 3.82
C LEU A 74 2.27 2.73 3.20
N PRO A 75 2.47 3.38 2.03
CA PRO A 75 1.42 4.14 1.38
C PRO A 75 0.16 3.30 1.24
N LEU A 76 -0.92 3.75 1.87
CA LEU A 76 -2.17 3.02 2.01
C LEU A 76 -2.78 2.65 0.65
N TRP A 77 -2.59 3.48 -0.37
CA TRP A 77 -3.02 3.19 -1.75
C TRP A 77 -2.37 1.94 -2.37
N THR A 78 -1.32 1.40 -1.75
CA THR A 78 -0.64 0.18 -2.19
C THR A 78 -1.08 -1.09 -1.43
N LEU A 79 -2.02 -0.98 -0.48
CA LEU A 79 -2.39 -2.06 0.45
C LEU A 79 -3.30 -3.14 -0.16
N ASP A 80 -4.02 -2.83 -1.24
CA ASP A 80 -5.12 -3.62 -1.84
C ASP A 80 -6.45 -3.60 -1.03
N ASP A 81 -7.48 -4.31 -1.52
CA ASP A 81 -8.91 -4.09 -1.29
C ASP A 81 -9.52 -4.34 0.12
N SER A 82 -8.73 -4.40 1.20
CA SER A 82 -9.35 -4.41 2.54
C SER A 82 -8.50 -3.84 3.67
N LEU A 83 -8.44 -2.51 3.73
CA LEU A 83 -7.93 -1.79 4.91
C LEU A 83 -8.60 -2.27 6.21
N SER A 84 -9.90 -2.56 6.19
CA SER A 84 -10.62 -3.04 7.38
C SER A 84 -10.11 -4.40 7.86
N GLU A 85 -9.86 -5.33 6.94
CA GLU A 85 -9.28 -6.63 7.28
C GLU A 85 -7.89 -6.46 7.88
N ILE A 86 -6.99 -5.75 7.18
CA ILE A 86 -5.60 -5.60 7.64
C ILE A 86 -5.53 -4.82 8.95
N ALA A 87 -6.40 -3.82 9.15
CA ALA A 87 -6.53 -3.11 10.42
C ALA A 87 -6.89 -4.05 11.58
N LYS A 88 -7.80 -5.01 11.37
CA LYS A 88 -8.15 -6.01 12.38
C LYS A 88 -6.95 -6.91 12.71
N ILE A 89 -6.22 -7.38 11.69
CA ILE A 89 -5.00 -8.19 11.89
C ILE A 89 -3.95 -7.38 12.69
N ALA A 90 -3.79 -6.10 12.39
CA ALA A 90 -2.88 -5.19 13.09
C ALA A 90 -3.31 -4.84 14.54
N GLY A 91 -4.51 -5.24 14.95
CA GLY A 91 -5.07 -5.06 16.30
C GLY A 91 -5.83 -3.75 16.50
N TYR A 92 -6.19 -3.04 15.43
CA TYR A 92 -7.07 -1.89 15.53
C TYR A 92 -8.51 -2.35 15.80
N GLN A 93 -9.15 -1.72 16.79
CA GLN A 93 -10.56 -1.98 17.10
C GLN A 93 -11.49 -1.36 16.07
N GLU A 94 -11.14 -0.15 15.59
CA GLU A 94 -11.96 0.62 14.66
C GLU A 94 -11.11 1.11 13.49
N VAL A 95 -11.49 0.73 12.27
CA VAL A 95 -10.82 1.20 11.04
C VAL A 95 -10.99 2.70 10.82
N GLU A 96 -12.05 3.29 11.38
CA GLU A 96 -12.35 4.72 11.22
C GLU A 96 -11.26 5.62 11.81
N SER A 97 -10.56 5.17 12.86
CA SER A 97 -9.42 5.88 13.43
C SER A 97 -8.25 5.99 12.44
N LEU A 98 -7.98 4.91 11.70
CA LEU A 98 -6.99 4.92 10.62
C LEU A 98 -7.44 5.82 9.47
N LYS A 99 -8.69 5.71 9.04
CA LYS A 99 -9.25 6.57 7.98
C LYS A 99 -9.09 8.05 8.34
N LYS A 100 -9.43 8.45 9.57
CA LYS A 100 -9.25 9.83 10.06
C LYS A 100 -7.78 10.28 10.05
N MET A 101 -6.85 9.40 10.41
CA MET A 101 -5.41 9.70 10.36
C MET A 101 -4.95 10.01 8.93
N PHE A 102 -5.26 9.15 7.96
CA PHE A 102 -4.85 9.34 6.56
C PHE A 102 -5.53 10.54 5.90
N ARG A 103 -6.82 10.77 6.20
CA ARG A 103 -7.50 12.02 5.80
C ARG A 103 -6.79 13.25 6.34
N GLY A 104 -6.40 13.23 7.63
CA GLY A 104 -5.68 14.32 8.27
C GLY A 104 -4.31 14.60 7.63
N LEU A 105 -3.55 13.56 7.29
CA LEU A 105 -2.25 13.71 6.60
C LEU A 105 -2.39 14.36 5.22
N SER A 106 -3.42 13.98 4.46
CA SER A 106 -3.70 14.59 3.15
C SER A 106 -4.06 16.07 3.24
N LEU A 107 -4.77 16.47 4.28
CA LEU A 107 -5.26 17.84 4.46
C LEU A 107 -4.32 18.73 5.29
N ASP A 108 -3.16 18.22 5.70
CA ASP A 108 -2.23 18.94 6.56
C ASP A 108 -1.65 20.19 5.86
N PRO A 109 -1.93 21.41 6.34
CA PRO A 109 -1.52 22.66 5.68
C PRO A 109 -0.02 22.98 5.85
N ARG A 110 0.74 22.19 6.61
CA ARG A 110 2.16 22.46 6.92
C ARG A 110 3.10 22.01 5.79
N ASP A 111 2.91 22.57 4.60
CA ASP A 111 3.74 22.28 3.41
C ASP A 111 5.24 22.50 3.64
N SER A 112 5.62 23.47 4.47
CA SER A 112 7.02 23.74 4.82
C SER A 112 7.68 22.60 5.61
N GLU A 113 6.92 21.89 6.44
CA GLU A 113 7.38 20.71 7.19
C GLU A 113 7.47 19.47 6.30
N VAL A 114 6.62 19.37 5.26
CA VAL A 114 6.72 18.32 4.24
C VAL A 114 7.90 18.58 3.30
N ALA A 115 8.18 19.85 3.02
CA ALA A 115 9.27 20.26 2.15
C ALA A 115 10.64 19.85 2.69
N GLN A 116 11.00 20.18 3.94
CA GLN A 116 12.27 19.74 4.57
C GLN A 116 13.53 19.82 3.65
N GLY A 117 13.60 20.82 2.76
CA GLY A 117 14.70 20.98 1.79
C GLY A 117 14.63 20.10 0.52
N LYS A 118 13.55 19.34 0.33
CA LYS A 118 13.24 18.59 -0.90
C LYS A 118 12.94 19.54 -2.07
N ALA A 119 13.18 19.05 -3.28
CA ALA A 119 12.76 19.71 -4.51
C ALA A 119 11.22 19.80 -4.56
N VAL A 120 10.70 20.86 -5.18
CA VAL A 120 9.25 21.13 -5.28
C VAL A 120 8.52 19.97 -5.97
N GLU A 121 9.16 19.36 -6.97
CA GLU A 121 8.63 18.20 -7.68
C GLU A 121 8.44 16.99 -6.75
N GLN A 122 9.40 16.75 -5.85
CA GLN A 122 9.31 15.65 -4.87
C GLN A 122 8.23 15.92 -3.83
N VAL A 123 8.10 17.17 -3.37
CA VAL A 123 7.03 17.56 -2.44
C VAL A 123 5.66 17.33 -3.09
N ALA A 124 5.50 17.65 -4.36
CA ALA A 124 4.26 17.41 -5.08
C ALA A 124 3.93 15.91 -5.21
N LEU A 125 4.93 15.06 -5.43
CA LEU A 125 4.74 13.60 -5.44
C LEU A 125 4.36 13.05 -4.06
N ASP A 126 5.00 13.53 -3.00
CA ASP A 126 4.68 13.12 -1.62
C ASP A 126 3.23 13.54 -1.26
N ARG A 127 2.82 14.75 -1.66
CA ARG A 127 1.43 15.22 -1.51
C ARG A 127 0.45 14.38 -2.33
N ALA A 128 0.81 14.02 -3.56
CA ALA A 128 -0.05 13.15 -4.39
C ALA A 128 -0.25 11.78 -3.73
N ALA A 129 0.79 11.22 -3.11
CA ALA A 129 0.69 9.97 -2.35
C ALA A 129 -0.31 10.09 -1.18
N TYR A 130 -0.30 11.20 -0.43
CA TYR A 130 -1.30 11.41 0.62
C TYR A 130 -2.72 11.54 0.09
N VAL A 131 -2.92 12.17 -1.07
CA VAL A 131 -4.23 12.24 -1.72
C VAL A 131 -4.72 10.85 -2.13
N LEU A 132 -3.83 9.99 -2.65
CA LEU A 132 -4.16 8.59 -2.96
C LEU A 132 -4.52 7.79 -1.69
N ASP A 133 -3.79 7.99 -0.59
CA ASP A 133 -4.12 7.36 0.70
C ASP A 133 -5.51 7.81 1.20
N ARG A 134 -5.84 9.09 1.03
CA ARG A 134 -7.17 9.63 1.32
C ARG A 134 -8.23 8.92 0.51
N VAL A 135 -8.02 8.66 -0.78
CA VAL A 135 -8.98 7.92 -1.63
C VAL A 135 -9.31 6.54 -1.04
N VAL A 136 -8.31 5.79 -0.56
CA VAL A 136 -8.57 4.50 0.08
C VAL A 136 -9.35 4.66 1.39
N ALA A 137 -9.04 5.69 2.17
CA ALA A 137 -9.70 6.00 3.43
C ALA A 137 -11.14 6.55 3.27
N GLU A 138 -11.50 7.09 2.12
CA GLU A 138 -12.83 7.64 1.84
C GLU A 138 -13.89 6.58 1.58
N ASP A 139 -15.15 6.98 1.77
CA ASP A 139 -16.33 6.22 1.39
C ASP A 139 -16.53 6.26 -0.14
N ASP A 140 -17.16 5.23 -0.70
CA ASP A 140 -17.19 4.99 -2.16
C ASP A 140 -17.73 6.16 -2.99
N ASP A 141 -18.66 6.94 -2.45
CA ASP A 141 -19.26 8.12 -3.10
C ASP A 141 -18.30 9.30 -3.25
N LYS A 142 -17.24 9.34 -2.43
CA LYS A 142 -16.20 10.38 -2.44
C LYS A 142 -14.90 9.93 -3.07
N ARG A 143 -14.74 8.63 -3.32
CA ARG A 143 -13.58 8.08 -4.04
C ARG A 143 -13.54 8.64 -5.45
N TRP A 144 -12.36 9.10 -5.87
CA TRP A 144 -12.14 9.61 -7.23
C TRP A 144 -13.11 10.72 -7.66
N SER A 145 -13.60 11.53 -6.72
CA SER A 145 -14.43 12.70 -7.02
C SER A 145 -13.69 13.65 -7.96
N ARG A 146 -14.44 14.56 -8.59
CA ARG A 146 -13.85 15.57 -9.48
C ARG A 146 -12.77 16.38 -8.76
N GLU A 147 -13.02 16.75 -7.52
CA GLU A 147 -12.09 17.51 -6.67
C GLU A 147 -10.79 16.72 -6.44
N VAL A 148 -10.88 15.42 -6.12
CA VAL A 148 -9.71 14.54 -5.95
C VAL A 148 -8.88 14.47 -7.23
N LYS A 149 -9.56 14.29 -8.37
CA LYS A 149 -8.91 14.20 -9.69
C LYS A 149 -8.20 15.50 -10.07
N GLU A 150 -8.85 16.64 -9.87
CA GLU A 150 -8.29 17.96 -10.15
C GLU A 150 -7.07 18.26 -9.22
N GLU A 151 -7.15 17.90 -7.95
CA GLU A 151 -6.05 18.02 -6.99
C GLU A 151 -4.84 17.17 -7.41
N LEU A 152 -5.05 15.89 -7.73
CA LEU A 152 -3.99 15.01 -8.23
C LEU A 152 -3.38 15.52 -9.54
N ALA A 153 -4.21 15.98 -10.49
CA ALA A 153 -3.73 16.52 -11.75
C ALA A 153 -2.84 17.74 -11.55
N ALA A 154 -3.20 18.65 -10.64
CA ALA A 154 -2.38 19.81 -10.30
C ALA A 154 -1.02 19.39 -9.71
N LEU A 155 -1.02 18.44 -8.77
CA LEU A 155 0.21 17.91 -8.16
C LEU A 155 1.12 17.22 -9.17
N TYR A 156 0.58 16.39 -10.06
CA TYR A 156 1.36 15.78 -11.14
C TYR A 156 1.88 16.81 -12.15
N GLY A 157 1.16 17.91 -12.38
CA GLY A 157 1.64 19.05 -13.15
C GLY A 157 2.87 19.71 -12.53
N ILE A 158 2.83 19.97 -11.22
CA ILE A 158 3.98 20.51 -10.46
C ILE A 158 5.16 19.53 -10.49
N ALA A 159 4.89 18.22 -10.39
CA ALA A 159 5.89 17.15 -10.48
C ALA A 159 6.48 16.96 -11.90
N ARG A 160 6.09 17.78 -12.88
CA ARG A 160 6.52 17.70 -14.29
C ARG A 160 6.13 16.38 -14.96
N LEU A 161 4.96 15.85 -14.62
CA LEU A 161 4.36 14.63 -15.19
C LEU A 161 3.07 14.99 -15.96
N PRO A 162 3.14 15.77 -17.05
CA PRO A 162 1.97 16.33 -17.73
C PRO A 162 1.04 15.27 -18.31
N GLU A 163 1.58 14.15 -18.80
CA GLU A 163 0.77 13.04 -19.32
C GLU A 163 -0.05 12.36 -18.22
N ILE A 164 0.52 12.23 -17.01
CA ILE A 164 -0.20 11.69 -15.84
C ILE A 164 -1.25 12.69 -15.36
N ALA A 165 -0.91 13.97 -15.29
CA ALA A 165 -1.86 15.03 -14.94
C ALA A 165 -3.07 15.05 -15.88
N LYS A 166 -2.82 14.92 -17.18
CA LYS A 166 -3.87 14.82 -18.19
C LYS A 166 -4.69 13.54 -18.04
N PHE A 167 -4.05 12.40 -17.76
CA PHE A 167 -4.75 11.13 -17.58
C PHE A 167 -5.71 11.15 -16.39
N VAL A 168 -5.25 11.66 -15.23
CA VAL A 168 -6.05 11.66 -13.99
C VAL A 168 -7.23 12.64 -14.04
N SER A 169 -7.15 13.68 -14.87
CA SER A 169 -8.23 14.66 -15.06
C SER A 169 -9.35 14.21 -16.01
N LEU A 170 -9.24 13.04 -16.65
CA LEU A 170 -10.30 12.41 -17.45
C LEU A 170 -11.42 11.82 -16.56
#